data_AF-A0A6A7C5C1-F1
#
_entry.id   AF-A0A6A7C5C1-F1
#
_cell.length_a   1.000
_cell.length_b   1.000
_cell.length_c   1.000
_cell.angle_alpha   90.00
_cell.angle_beta   90.00
_cell.angle_gamma   90.00
#
_symmetry.space_group_name_H-M   'P 1'
#
loop_
_entity.id
_entity.type
_entity.pdbx_description
1 polymer ?
#
loop_
_entity_poly.entity_id
_entity_poly.type
_entity_poly.pdbx_seq_one_letter_code
_entity_poly.pdbx_strand_id
1 'polypeptide(L)'
;MDVDKTSLYPLLLDILTDISESHIVAIDLELSGIPSRKLRRDQRGNLQERYDELKKAADRFQVLQFGMTCVSQDVLNGKYILKPYNFDINPLVPERLGVDRVFAFQSGAIEFLLSQGFDISRPFKRGVPYLSRIEAVAARERHLMREDKSAIQDVPLKPTEVDAIAFVELTRKTIKEWMAANDTTIARDLSIGSGGNAKQDKGKSQKEKTQDAKELTRFEKRLVYQLVRSEFPELVAYNSRGRVKIARFDKTREDKLAAERQTESDARINKQKGLRWVVEALLGSDLSKLNLRDCAFDPQTGESIVADISDYRARLNRAQSKFRGRPRVLVGHNCFLDLVYMFRTFIGPLPDTVEDFQTRIHAMWPLIVDTKYMCTHNCSDINPISSLEQTAKQLGQLEQPVLEVPKKYSLYAKAPAFHEAGYDSYLTATVAVRLAAKLEREGNYVTPSMPGLGKQDEAPASSSPPAWKPSEAGIDWQHGGDPTISTDSVSEITPRDYRQAYDEVIWNSSFEGGMPALSSDFWRVYGNKLRVFGTDESVLTLGD
;
A
#
# COMPACT_ATOMS: atom_id res chain seq x y z
N MET A 1 -14.77 7.29 10.61
CA MET A 1 -15.58 6.44 9.71
C MET A 1 -14.92 5.07 9.68
N ASP A 2 -15.69 4.01 9.81
CA ASP A 2 -15.16 2.65 9.62
C ASP A 2 -15.12 2.30 8.13
N VAL A 3 -14.00 1.76 7.68
CA VAL A 3 -13.78 1.34 6.31
C VAL A 3 -13.39 -0.12 6.28
N ASP A 4 -14.11 -0.91 5.51
CA ASP A 4 -13.94 -2.35 5.38
C ASP A 4 -13.79 -2.75 3.90
N LYS A 5 -13.64 -4.05 3.62
CA LYS A 5 -13.46 -4.56 2.26
C LYS A 5 -14.59 -4.20 1.29
N THR A 6 -15.79 -3.97 1.80
CA THR A 6 -16.97 -3.60 1.02
C THR A 6 -16.97 -2.10 0.76
N SER A 7 -16.67 -1.29 1.78
CA SER A 7 -16.75 0.17 1.69
C SER A 7 -15.50 0.86 1.15
N LEU A 8 -14.32 0.20 1.16
CA LEU A 8 -13.05 0.82 0.76
C LEU A 8 -13.10 1.45 -0.63
N TYR A 9 -13.40 0.67 -1.67
CA TYR A 9 -13.38 1.19 -3.03
C TYR A 9 -14.49 2.21 -3.30
N PRO A 10 -15.75 1.99 -2.85
CA PRO A 10 -16.80 3.02 -2.88
C PRO A 10 -16.38 4.35 -2.26
N LEU A 11 -15.69 4.31 -1.11
CA LEU A 11 -15.25 5.50 -0.39
C LEU A 11 -13.89 6.02 -0.86
N LEU A 12 -13.17 5.31 -1.73
CA LEU A 12 -11.78 5.63 -2.06
C LEU A 12 -11.65 7.04 -2.64
N LEU A 13 -12.55 7.46 -3.53
CA LEU A 13 -12.49 8.82 -4.09
C LEU A 13 -12.77 9.91 -3.06
N ASP A 14 -13.60 9.64 -2.05
CA ASP A 14 -13.83 10.56 -0.92
C ASP A 14 -12.56 10.64 -0.05
N ILE A 15 -11.97 9.48 0.28
CA ILE A 15 -10.73 9.37 1.05
C ILE A 15 -9.59 10.13 0.35
N LEU A 16 -9.42 9.93 -0.96
CA LEU A 16 -8.40 10.63 -1.76
C LEU A 16 -8.65 12.14 -1.80
N THR A 17 -9.92 12.57 -1.82
CA THR A 17 -10.27 14.00 -1.74
C THR A 17 -9.86 14.57 -0.38
N ASP A 18 -10.20 13.89 0.71
CA ASP A 18 -9.85 14.31 2.07
C ASP A 18 -8.33 14.36 2.29
N ILE A 19 -7.57 13.39 1.76
CA ILE A 19 -6.11 13.42 1.77
C ILE A 19 -5.60 14.62 0.97
N SER A 20 -6.16 14.87 -0.21
CA SER A 20 -5.72 15.97 -1.08
C SER A 20 -5.95 17.36 -0.48
N GLU A 21 -6.92 17.49 0.44
CA GLU A 21 -7.30 18.72 1.12
C GLU A 21 -6.72 18.85 2.54
N SER A 22 -6.05 17.79 3.01
CA SER A 22 -5.42 17.78 4.32
C SER A 22 -4.19 18.69 4.35
N HIS A 23 -4.07 19.43 5.45
CA HIS A 23 -2.88 20.17 5.83
C HIS A 23 -1.88 19.24 6.55
N ILE A 24 -2.38 18.36 7.43
CA ILE A 24 -1.63 17.26 8.06
C ILE A 24 -2.49 15.99 8.10
N VAL A 25 -1.85 14.83 8.17
CA VAL A 25 -2.52 13.53 8.37
C VAL A 25 -1.93 12.84 9.59
N ALA A 26 -2.76 12.58 10.59
CA ALA A 26 -2.37 11.79 11.76
C ALA A 26 -2.64 10.30 11.54
N ILE A 27 -1.75 9.44 12.03
CA ILE A 27 -1.84 7.98 11.92
C ILE A 27 -1.59 7.32 13.27
N ASP A 28 -2.12 6.10 13.41
CA ASP A 28 -1.88 5.18 14.53
C ASP A 28 -2.17 3.74 14.05
N LEU A 29 -1.55 2.72 14.65
CA LEU A 29 -1.71 1.32 14.25
C LEU A 29 -2.00 0.40 15.44
N GLU A 30 -2.90 -0.58 15.21
CA GLU A 30 -3.01 -1.75 16.10
C GLU A 30 -2.31 -2.96 15.49
N LEU A 31 -1.53 -3.68 16.30
CA LEU A 31 -0.58 -4.70 15.82
C LEU A 31 -0.85 -6.08 16.42
N SER A 32 -0.59 -7.14 15.64
CA SER A 32 -0.71 -8.53 16.10
C SER A 32 0.39 -8.94 17.10
N GLY A 33 1.38 -8.08 17.31
CA GLY A 33 2.49 -8.24 18.23
C GLY A 33 3.49 -7.10 18.10
N ILE A 34 4.30 -6.94 19.14
CA ILE A 34 5.32 -5.89 19.29
C ILE A 34 6.68 -6.53 19.63
N PRO A 35 7.79 -5.79 19.55
CA PRO A 35 9.09 -6.32 19.98
C PRO A 35 9.04 -6.82 21.42
N SER A 36 9.48 -8.07 21.63
CA SER A 36 9.59 -8.63 22.97
C SER A 36 10.68 -7.90 23.74
N ARG A 37 10.35 -7.24 24.85
CA ARG A 37 11.34 -6.67 25.76
C ARG A 37 12.26 -7.79 26.26
N LYS A 38 13.52 -7.80 25.85
CA LYS A 38 14.53 -8.57 26.59
C LYS A 38 14.61 -7.99 27.99
N LEU A 39 14.55 -8.85 29.01
CA LEU A 39 14.45 -8.53 30.45
C LEU A 39 15.65 -7.76 31.05
N ARG A 40 16.46 -7.07 30.26
CA ARG A 40 17.55 -6.22 30.78
C ARG A 40 17.03 -4.82 31.03
N ARG A 41 16.33 -4.65 32.16
CA ARG A 41 15.78 -3.34 32.60
C ARG A 41 16.86 -2.26 32.81
N ASP A 42 18.13 -2.64 32.91
CA ASP A 42 19.23 -1.75 33.32
C ASP A 42 20.24 -1.39 32.21
N GLN A 43 20.03 -1.82 30.95
CA GLN A 43 20.89 -1.44 29.82
C GLN A 43 20.07 -0.71 28.77
N ARG A 44 20.36 0.57 28.56
CA ARG A 44 19.93 1.30 27.35
C ARG A 44 20.75 0.76 26.18
N GLY A 45 20.08 0.44 25.08
CA GLY A 45 20.73 0.05 23.83
C GLY A 45 21.02 1.28 22.97
N ASN A 46 21.61 1.08 21.80
CA ASN A 46 21.70 2.13 20.78
C ASN A 46 20.48 2.10 19.83
N LEU A 47 20.34 3.12 18.97
CA LEU A 47 19.25 3.21 18.00
C LEU A 47 19.21 2.02 17.03
N GLN A 48 20.37 1.53 16.57
CA GLN A 48 20.45 0.40 15.64
C GLN A 48 19.90 -0.89 16.28
N GLU A 49 20.26 -1.19 17.52
CA GLU A 49 19.74 -2.35 18.26
C GLU A 49 18.22 -2.25 18.43
N ARG A 50 17.71 -1.05 18.74
CA ARG A 50 16.28 -0.82 18.85
C ARG A 50 15.57 -0.99 17.50
N TYR A 51 16.17 -0.52 16.42
CA TYR A 51 15.67 -0.72 15.06
C TYR A 51 15.65 -2.21 14.68
N ASP A 52 16.70 -2.97 14.98
CA ASP A 52 16.76 -4.41 14.71
C ASP A 52 15.66 -5.19 15.43
N GLU A 53 15.33 -4.81 16.67
CA GLU A 53 14.20 -5.38 17.40
C GLU A 53 12.86 -5.09 16.72
N LEU A 54 12.67 -3.84 16.26
CA LEU A 54 11.46 -3.41 15.54
C LEU A 54 11.34 -4.12 14.20
N LYS A 55 12.44 -4.22 13.44
CA LYS A 55 12.52 -4.92 12.17
C LYS A 55 12.13 -6.39 12.31
N LYS A 56 12.73 -7.11 13.27
CA LYS A 56 12.39 -8.51 13.56
C LYS A 56 10.92 -8.69 13.96
N ALA A 57 10.36 -7.72 14.69
CA ALA A 57 8.94 -7.75 15.06
C ALA A 57 8.03 -7.51 13.84
N ALA A 58 8.33 -6.51 13.01
CA ALA A 58 7.58 -6.18 11.80
C ALA A 58 7.64 -7.28 10.72
N ASP A 59 8.72 -8.06 10.67
CA ASP A 59 8.82 -9.24 9.80
C ASP A 59 7.93 -10.41 10.25
N ARG A 60 7.55 -10.45 11.54
CA ARG A 60 6.81 -11.56 12.15
C ARG A 60 5.34 -11.23 12.41
N PHE A 61 5.04 -10.01 12.84
CA PHE A 61 3.72 -9.55 13.24
C PHE A 61 3.12 -8.65 12.14
N GLN A 62 1.82 -8.37 12.23
CA GLN A 62 1.06 -7.69 11.19
C GLN A 62 0.27 -6.53 11.77
N VAL A 63 0.04 -5.52 10.93
CA VAL A 63 -0.92 -4.46 11.21
C VAL A 63 -2.34 -5.04 11.08
N LEU A 64 -3.14 -4.88 12.13
CA LEU A 64 -4.53 -5.35 12.22
C LEU A 64 -5.54 -4.21 12.05
N GLN A 65 -5.21 -3.00 12.52
CA GLN A 65 -5.95 -1.79 12.23
C GLN A 65 -5.02 -0.64 11.84
N PHE A 66 -5.49 0.20 10.92
CA PHE A 66 -4.84 1.45 10.54
C PHE A 66 -5.79 2.59 10.82
N GLY A 67 -5.34 3.52 11.65
CA GLY A 67 -6.02 4.76 11.96
C GLY A 67 -5.49 5.88 11.08
N MET A 68 -6.38 6.71 10.56
CA MET A 68 -6.00 7.88 9.79
C MET A 68 -6.94 9.03 10.06
N THR A 69 -6.43 10.19 10.44
CA THR A 69 -7.22 11.41 10.57
C THR A 69 -6.67 12.49 9.66
N CYS A 70 -7.43 12.82 8.61
CA CYS A 70 -7.13 13.96 7.75
C CYS A 70 -7.55 15.25 8.46
N VAL A 71 -6.64 16.20 8.57
CA VAL A 71 -6.90 17.51 9.18
C VAL A 71 -6.80 18.58 8.12
N SER A 72 -7.89 19.26 7.81
CA SER A 72 -7.89 20.42 6.90
C SER A 72 -8.04 21.72 7.67
N GLN A 73 -7.39 22.78 7.19
CA GLN A 73 -7.41 24.09 7.80
C GLN A 73 -8.44 24.99 7.12
N ASP A 74 -9.32 25.61 7.91
CA ASP A 74 -10.25 26.65 7.47
C ASP A 74 -9.78 27.99 8.03
N VAL A 75 -8.90 28.65 7.27
CA VAL A 75 -8.26 29.92 7.64
C VAL A 75 -9.29 31.03 7.83
N LEU A 76 -10.33 31.06 7.01
CA LEU A 76 -11.36 32.10 7.04
C LEU A 76 -12.17 32.07 8.34
N ASN A 77 -12.45 30.88 8.86
CA ASN A 77 -13.22 30.70 10.09
C ASN A 77 -12.34 30.37 11.31
N GLY A 78 -11.01 30.39 11.18
CA GLY A 78 -10.08 30.13 12.28
C GLY A 78 -10.26 28.77 12.95
N LYS A 79 -10.53 27.71 12.17
CA LYS A 79 -10.81 26.36 12.68
C LYS A 79 -10.12 25.26 11.89
N TYR A 80 -10.02 24.08 12.50
CA TYR A 80 -9.57 22.86 11.85
C TYR A 80 -10.71 21.85 11.74
N ILE A 81 -10.76 21.15 10.62
CA ILE A 81 -11.77 20.12 10.35
C ILE A 81 -11.06 18.76 10.38
N LEU A 82 -11.49 17.90 11.29
CA LEU A 82 -10.92 16.57 11.53
C LEU A 82 -11.83 15.50 10.91
N LYS A 83 -11.25 14.67 10.05
CA LYS A 83 -11.95 13.60 9.33
C LYS A 83 -11.28 12.25 9.66
N PRO A 84 -11.64 11.63 10.79
CA PRO A 84 -11.06 10.35 11.21
C PRO A 84 -11.61 9.14 10.43
N TYR A 85 -10.73 8.18 10.18
CA TYR A 85 -10.94 6.91 9.51
C TYR A 85 -10.32 5.77 10.33
N ASN A 86 -11.00 4.64 10.36
CA ASN A 86 -10.50 3.40 10.92
C ASN A 86 -10.59 2.31 9.85
N PHE A 87 -9.50 1.60 9.60
CA PHE A 87 -9.42 0.52 8.62
C PHE A 87 -9.02 -0.77 9.33
N ASP A 88 -9.91 -1.77 9.38
CA ASP A 88 -9.50 -3.13 9.74
C ASP A 88 -8.70 -3.70 8.56
N ILE A 89 -7.46 -4.15 8.76
CA ILE A 89 -6.59 -4.62 7.66
C ILE A 89 -6.60 -6.14 7.59
N ASN A 90 -6.79 -6.71 6.40
CA ASN A 90 -6.72 -8.14 6.17
C ASN A 90 -5.32 -8.56 5.68
N PRO A 91 -4.54 -9.31 6.50
CA PRO A 91 -3.24 -9.80 6.10
C PRO A 91 -3.31 -11.05 5.20
N LEU A 92 -4.49 -11.58 4.87
CA LEU A 92 -4.60 -12.74 3.98
C LEU A 92 -4.40 -12.33 2.51
N VAL A 93 -3.57 -13.10 1.80
CA VAL A 93 -3.33 -12.92 0.37
C VAL A 93 -4.00 -14.06 -0.40
N PRO A 94 -4.79 -13.78 -1.46
CA PRO A 94 -5.39 -14.83 -2.27
C PRO A 94 -4.34 -15.72 -2.95
N GLU A 95 -4.45 -17.05 -2.78
CA GLU A 95 -3.53 -18.06 -3.34
C GLU A 95 -3.29 -17.90 -4.85
N ARG A 96 -4.32 -17.45 -5.59
CA ARG A 96 -4.23 -17.19 -7.04
C ARG A 96 -3.13 -16.20 -7.41
N LEU A 97 -2.73 -15.29 -6.53
CA LEU A 97 -1.63 -14.34 -6.76
C LEU A 97 -0.25 -15.00 -6.64
N GLY A 98 -0.18 -16.22 -6.09
CA GLY A 98 1.06 -16.95 -5.88
C GLY A 98 1.98 -16.34 -4.84
N VAL A 99 1.52 -15.34 -4.09
CA VAL A 99 2.25 -14.71 -2.98
C VAL A 99 1.93 -15.44 -1.70
N ASP A 100 2.99 -15.86 -0.99
CA ASP A 100 2.90 -16.49 0.31
C ASP A 100 3.27 -15.48 1.40
N ARG A 101 2.45 -15.43 2.45
CA ARG A 101 2.63 -14.54 3.60
C ARG A 101 2.43 -15.33 4.88
N VAL A 102 3.52 -15.51 5.61
CA VAL A 102 3.53 -16.14 6.92
C VAL A 102 3.64 -15.06 7.99
N PHE A 103 2.77 -15.12 8.99
CA PHE A 103 2.77 -14.18 10.11
C PHE A 103 2.36 -14.88 11.40
N ALA A 104 2.59 -14.21 12.52
CA ALA A 104 2.28 -14.69 13.85
C ALA A 104 1.46 -13.69 14.67
N PHE A 105 1.00 -14.18 15.81
CA PHE A 105 0.39 -13.39 16.89
C PHE A 105 1.23 -13.52 18.14
N GLN A 106 1.36 -12.42 18.88
CA GLN A 106 1.92 -12.43 20.22
C GLN A 106 0.77 -12.52 21.23
N SER A 107 0.82 -13.51 22.12
CA SER A 107 -0.24 -13.77 23.11
C SER A 107 -0.61 -12.53 23.93
N GLY A 108 0.37 -11.84 24.52
CA GLY A 108 0.12 -10.66 25.36
C GLY A 108 -0.44 -9.46 24.59
N ALA A 109 -0.05 -9.26 23.32
CA ALA A 109 -0.62 -8.19 22.50
C ALA A 109 -2.09 -8.49 22.16
N ILE A 110 -2.41 -9.75 21.86
CA ILE A 110 -3.78 -10.17 21.58
C ILE A 110 -4.65 -10.12 22.84
N GLU A 111 -4.16 -10.58 23.99
CA GLU A 111 -4.88 -10.46 25.27
C GLU A 111 -5.21 -8.98 25.57
N PHE A 112 -4.25 -8.08 25.35
CA PHE A 112 -4.47 -6.65 25.52
C PHE A 112 -5.55 -6.13 24.56
N LEU A 113 -5.45 -6.38 23.25
CA LEU A 113 -6.45 -5.95 22.27
C LEU A 113 -7.86 -6.46 22.61
N LEU A 114 -7.99 -7.74 22.96
CA LEU A 114 -9.26 -8.33 23.37
C LEU A 114 -9.84 -7.66 24.62
N SER A 115 -8.98 -7.28 25.58
CA SER A 115 -9.41 -6.53 26.78
C SER A 115 -9.95 -5.13 26.47
N GLN A 116 -9.55 -4.54 25.34
CA GLN A 116 -10.04 -3.24 24.84
C GLN A 116 -11.26 -3.40 23.91
N GLY A 117 -11.78 -4.61 23.73
CA GLY A 117 -12.96 -4.87 22.91
C GLY A 117 -12.68 -5.07 21.42
N PHE A 118 -11.41 -5.21 21.02
CA PHE A 118 -11.03 -5.56 19.66
C PHE A 118 -11.57 -6.95 19.27
N ASP A 119 -12.17 -7.06 18.08
CA ASP A 119 -12.63 -8.34 17.54
C ASP A 119 -11.60 -8.89 16.55
N ILE A 120 -10.83 -9.88 17.00
CA ILE A 120 -9.78 -10.53 16.21
C ILE A 120 -10.28 -11.12 14.90
N SER A 121 -11.59 -11.39 14.76
CA SER A 121 -12.17 -11.94 13.54
C SER A 121 -12.47 -10.87 12.49
N ARG A 122 -12.56 -9.59 12.85
CA ARG A 122 -12.88 -8.48 11.92
C ARG A 122 -11.84 -8.32 10.81
N PRO A 123 -10.52 -8.24 11.08
CA PRO A 123 -9.48 -8.21 10.04
C PRO A 123 -9.66 -9.28 8.95
N PHE A 124 -9.99 -10.51 9.35
CA PHE A 124 -10.06 -11.65 8.42
C PHE A 124 -11.38 -11.73 7.67
N LYS A 125 -12.50 -11.36 8.32
CA LYS A 125 -13.84 -11.46 7.73
C LYS A 125 -14.18 -10.24 6.88
N ARG A 126 -13.83 -9.04 7.33
CA ARG A 126 -14.25 -7.76 6.77
C ARG A 126 -13.09 -6.83 6.44
N GLY A 127 -11.88 -7.11 6.92
CA GLY A 127 -10.76 -6.19 6.73
C GLY A 127 -10.42 -5.91 5.26
N VAL A 128 -9.94 -4.69 5.01
CA VAL A 128 -9.47 -4.22 3.73
C VAL A 128 -8.25 -5.02 3.28
N PRO A 129 -8.20 -5.47 2.02
CA PRO A 129 -7.01 -6.15 1.52
C PRO A 129 -5.85 -5.16 1.43
N TYR A 130 -4.64 -5.71 1.46
CA TYR A 130 -3.48 -4.99 1.00
C TYR A 130 -2.49 -5.92 0.31
N LEU A 131 -1.63 -5.31 -0.48
CA LEU A 131 -0.44 -5.93 -1.05
C LEU A 131 0.68 -4.91 -0.87
N SER A 132 1.92 -5.30 -0.61
CA SER A 132 3.09 -4.40 -0.65
C SER A 132 3.59 -4.17 -2.07
N ARG A 133 4.39 -3.12 -2.33
CA ARG A 133 4.96 -2.88 -3.66
C ARG A 133 5.71 -4.12 -4.19
N ILE A 134 6.56 -4.71 -3.35
CA ILE A 134 7.32 -5.92 -3.69
C ILE A 134 6.42 -7.14 -3.93
N GLU A 135 5.40 -7.36 -3.10
CA GLU A 135 4.46 -8.48 -3.35
C GLU A 135 3.67 -8.30 -4.65
N ALA A 136 3.35 -7.06 -5.05
CA ALA A 136 2.69 -6.80 -6.33
C ALA A 136 3.59 -7.08 -7.53
N VAL A 137 4.88 -6.75 -7.44
CA VAL A 137 5.88 -7.13 -8.45
C VAL A 137 6.00 -8.65 -8.53
N ALA A 138 6.19 -9.32 -7.39
CA ALA A 138 6.29 -10.78 -7.32
C ALA A 138 5.02 -11.48 -7.85
N ALA A 139 3.83 -10.92 -7.61
CA ALA A 139 2.58 -11.46 -8.16
C ALA A 139 2.54 -11.39 -9.69
N ARG A 140 3.07 -10.31 -10.30
CA ARG A 140 3.18 -10.18 -11.75
C ARG A 140 4.21 -11.12 -12.34
N GLU A 141 5.40 -11.19 -11.74
CA GLU A 141 6.45 -12.09 -12.19
C GLU A 141 5.98 -13.55 -12.15
N ARG A 142 5.32 -13.97 -11.07
CA ARG A 142 4.73 -15.32 -10.97
C ARG A 142 3.63 -15.56 -11.98
N HIS A 143 2.84 -14.53 -12.33
CA HIS A 143 1.87 -14.65 -13.41
C HIS A 143 2.55 -14.89 -14.76
N LEU A 144 3.58 -14.10 -15.08
CA LEU A 144 4.37 -14.25 -16.31
C LEU A 144 5.04 -15.63 -16.38
N MET A 145 5.65 -16.11 -15.28
CA MET A 145 6.25 -17.45 -15.20
C MET A 145 5.22 -18.57 -15.41
N ARG A 146 3.96 -18.39 -14.97
CA ARG A 146 2.88 -19.36 -15.20
C ARG A 146 2.37 -19.35 -16.64
N GLU A 147 2.41 -18.20 -17.31
CA GLU A 147 2.06 -18.08 -18.74
C GLU A 147 3.19 -18.59 -19.65
N ASP A 148 4.44 -18.56 -19.19
CA ASP A 148 5.57 -19.15 -19.90
C ASP A 148 5.48 -20.68 -19.93
N LYS A 149 4.84 -21.19 -20.98
CA LYS A 149 4.71 -22.63 -21.24
C LYS A 149 6.00 -23.27 -21.72
N SER A 150 7.07 -22.52 -22.02
CA SER A 150 8.35 -23.10 -22.46
C SER A 150 9.08 -23.81 -21.31
N ALA A 151 8.88 -23.35 -20.07
CA ALA A 151 9.49 -23.91 -18.87
C ALA A 151 8.87 -25.24 -18.39
N ILE A 152 7.74 -25.68 -18.96
CA ILE A 152 7.08 -26.92 -18.53
C ILE A 152 7.89 -28.12 -19.06
N GLN A 153 8.52 -28.89 -18.15
CA GLN A 153 9.21 -30.12 -18.52
C GLN A 153 8.23 -31.17 -19.07
N ASP A 154 8.63 -31.79 -20.17
CA ASP A 154 7.94 -32.94 -20.76
C ASP A 154 7.98 -34.11 -19.77
N VAL A 155 6.85 -34.82 -19.66
CA VAL A 155 6.80 -36.07 -18.89
C VAL A 155 7.35 -37.17 -19.78
N PRO A 156 8.48 -37.82 -19.39
CA PRO A 156 8.94 -39.00 -20.08
C PRO A 156 8.02 -40.16 -19.73
N LEU A 157 7.40 -40.78 -20.75
CA LEU A 157 6.61 -42.00 -20.57
C LEU A 157 7.55 -43.20 -20.47
N LYS A 158 7.36 -44.02 -19.44
CA LYS A 158 8.11 -45.28 -19.31
C LYS A 158 7.51 -46.33 -20.25
N PRO A 159 8.31 -47.28 -20.78
CA PRO A 159 7.79 -48.36 -21.63
C PRO A 159 6.69 -49.22 -20.96
N THR A 160 6.62 -49.22 -19.63
CA THR A 160 5.61 -49.92 -18.84
C THR A 160 4.25 -49.20 -18.79
N GLU A 161 4.16 -47.93 -19.21
CA GLU A 161 2.94 -47.11 -19.19
C GLU A 161 2.14 -47.27 -20.50
N VAL A 162 1.78 -48.52 -20.82
CA VAL A 162 1.18 -48.91 -22.10
C VAL A 162 -0.08 -48.09 -22.44
N ASP A 163 -0.95 -47.85 -21.46
CA ASP A 163 -2.19 -47.09 -21.66
C ASP A 163 -1.94 -45.61 -22.03
N ALA A 164 -0.93 -45.00 -21.41
CA ALA A 164 -0.57 -43.61 -21.67
C ALA A 164 0.07 -43.46 -23.06
N ILE A 165 0.91 -44.41 -23.45
CA ILE A 165 1.52 -44.49 -24.78
C ILE A 165 0.43 -44.65 -25.84
N ALA A 166 -0.48 -45.61 -25.67
CA ALA A 166 -1.59 -45.86 -26.58
C ALA A 166 -2.50 -44.61 -26.71
N PHE A 167 -2.77 -43.92 -25.61
CA PHE A 167 -3.55 -42.67 -25.62
C PHE A 167 -2.86 -41.55 -26.42
N VAL A 168 -1.55 -41.36 -26.24
CA VAL A 168 -0.77 -40.36 -26.99
C VAL A 168 -0.72 -40.70 -28.48
N GLU A 169 -0.51 -41.96 -28.83
CA GLU A 169 -0.50 -42.42 -30.22
C GLU A 169 -1.85 -42.21 -30.92
N LEU A 170 -2.95 -42.57 -30.24
CA LEU A 170 -4.30 -42.35 -30.75
C LEU A 170 -4.63 -40.86 -30.90
N THR A 171 -4.21 -40.03 -29.94
CA THR A 171 -4.36 -38.57 -30.01
C THR A 171 -3.57 -38.00 -31.20
N ARG A 172 -2.32 -38.44 -31.39
CA ARG A 172 -1.45 -38.04 -32.50
C ARG A 172 -2.08 -38.39 -33.85
N LYS A 173 -2.60 -39.62 -33.98
CA LYS A 173 -3.30 -40.07 -35.20
C LYS A 173 -4.51 -39.20 -35.49
N THR A 174 -5.34 -38.95 -34.48
CA THR A 174 -6.54 -38.11 -34.59
C THR A 174 -6.21 -36.68 -35.06
N ILE A 175 -5.15 -36.08 -34.52
CA ILE A 175 -4.71 -34.73 -34.94
C ILE A 175 -4.28 -34.73 -36.41
N LYS A 176 -3.47 -35.71 -36.84
CA LYS A 176 -3.01 -35.83 -38.22
C LYS A 176 -4.17 -36.03 -39.21
N GLU A 177 -5.15 -36.86 -38.85
CA GLU A 177 -6.36 -37.08 -39.67
C GLU A 177 -7.20 -35.80 -39.79
N TRP A 178 -7.38 -35.06 -38.68
CA TRP A 178 -8.09 -33.78 -38.70
C TRP A 178 -7.37 -32.72 -39.55
N MET A 179 -6.04 -32.68 -39.52
CA MET A 179 -5.25 -31.77 -40.37
C MET A 179 -5.33 -32.14 -41.85
N ALA A 180 -5.33 -33.43 -42.18
CA ALA A 180 -5.40 -33.92 -43.57
C ALA A 180 -6.79 -33.73 -44.19
N ALA A 181 -7.84 -33.75 -43.38
CA ALA A 181 -9.20 -33.41 -43.79
C ALA A 181 -9.33 -31.89 -43.99
N ASN A 182 -8.76 -31.37 -45.07
CA ASN A 182 -8.68 -29.94 -45.40
C ASN A 182 -10.02 -29.35 -45.90
N ASP A 183 -11.15 -29.76 -45.32
CA ASP A 183 -12.49 -29.42 -45.75
C ASP A 183 -13.03 -28.19 -44.98
N THR A 184 -13.38 -27.15 -45.74
CA THR A 184 -14.00 -25.89 -45.26
C THR A 184 -15.31 -26.07 -44.48
N THR A 185 -15.86 -27.29 -44.41
CA THR A 185 -17.07 -27.63 -43.65
C THR A 185 -16.82 -28.24 -42.27
N ILE A 186 -15.57 -28.54 -41.89
CA ILE A 186 -15.22 -29.17 -40.61
C ILE A 186 -15.11 -28.11 -39.50
N ALA A 187 -15.56 -28.48 -38.29
CA ALA A 187 -15.51 -27.63 -37.10
C ALA A 187 -14.13 -26.98 -36.91
N ARG A 188 -14.10 -25.66 -36.63
CA ARG A 188 -12.87 -24.85 -36.45
C ARG A 188 -11.88 -25.46 -35.45
N ASP A 189 -12.37 -26.22 -34.48
CA ASP A 189 -11.58 -26.80 -33.39
C ASP A 189 -11.83 -28.32 -33.27
N LEU A 190 -10.76 -29.09 -33.03
CA LEU A 190 -10.79 -30.52 -32.70
C LEU A 190 -10.97 -30.70 -31.18
N SER A 191 -11.86 -31.58 -30.73
CA SER A 191 -12.06 -31.87 -29.30
C SER A 191 -11.57 -33.27 -28.91
N ILE A 192 -10.63 -33.35 -27.97
CA ILE A 192 -10.09 -34.60 -27.40
C ILE A 192 -10.75 -34.89 -26.04
N GLY A 193 -11.29 -36.10 -25.85
CA GLY A 193 -11.91 -36.60 -24.61
C GLY A 193 -11.32 -37.93 -24.14
N SER A 194 -11.66 -38.39 -22.93
CA SER A 194 -11.16 -39.67 -22.41
C SER A 194 -11.67 -40.83 -23.28
N GLY A 195 -10.77 -41.73 -23.69
CA GLY A 195 -11.05 -42.83 -24.62
C GLY A 195 -10.80 -42.53 -26.10
N GLY A 196 -10.14 -41.43 -26.46
CA GLY A 196 -9.60 -41.19 -27.81
C GLY A 196 -10.61 -40.96 -28.93
N ASN A 197 -11.91 -41.01 -28.65
CA ASN A 197 -12.95 -40.70 -29.62
C ASN A 197 -13.18 -39.19 -29.70
N ALA A 198 -12.59 -38.55 -30.72
CA ALA A 198 -12.92 -37.18 -31.09
C ALA A 198 -14.36 -37.11 -31.60
N LYS A 199 -15.26 -36.50 -30.82
CA LYS A 199 -16.55 -36.06 -31.35
C LYS A 199 -16.34 -34.72 -32.07
N GLN A 200 -16.49 -34.71 -33.38
CA GLN A 200 -16.58 -33.47 -34.17
C GLN A 200 -17.86 -32.74 -33.74
N ASP A 201 -17.71 -31.51 -33.25
CA ASP A 201 -18.81 -30.66 -32.79
C ASP A 201 -19.57 -30.13 -34.02
N LYS A 202 -20.42 -30.97 -34.61
CA LYS A 202 -21.35 -30.57 -35.68
C LYS A 202 -22.43 -29.74 -35.02
N GLY A 203 -22.37 -28.42 -35.22
CA GLY A 203 -23.37 -27.48 -34.72
C GLY A 203 -24.78 -27.87 -35.17
N LYS A 204 -25.52 -28.57 -34.31
CA LYS A 204 -26.97 -28.69 -34.35
C LYS A 204 -27.51 -28.70 -32.93
N SER A 205 -28.40 -27.74 -32.67
CA SER A 205 -29.23 -27.66 -31.48
C SER A 205 -29.97 -28.97 -31.27
N GLN A 206 -29.68 -29.68 -30.18
CA GLN A 206 -30.66 -30.58 -29.58
C GLN A 206 -30.35 -30.76 -28.09
N LYS A 207 -31.32 -30.31 -27.28
CA LYS A 207 -31.48 -30.67 -25.88
C LYS A 207 -31.70 -32.18 -25.79
N GLU A 208 -30.62 -32.95 -25.76
CA GLU A 208 -30.65 -34.34 -25.31
C GLU A 208 -29.55 -34.58 -24.28
N LYS A 209 -29.95 -35.27 -23.21
CA LYS A 209 -29.23 -35.49 -21.96
C LYS A 209 -27.83 -36.06 -22.21
N THR A 210 -26.79 -35.23 -22.02
CA THR A 210 -25.41 -35.70 -21.83
C THR A 210 -25.27 -36.37 -20.47
N GLN A 211 -25.54 -37.67 -20.42
CA GLN A 211 -25.01 -38.56 -19.38
C GLN A 211 -23.58 -38.96 -19.78
N ASP A 212 -22.63 -38.57 -18.94
CA ASP A 212 -21.30 -39.15 -18.70
C ASP A 212 -20.38 -39.40 -19.92
N ALA A 213 -19.99 -38.33 -20.61
CA ALA A 213 -18.72 -38.37 -21.34
C ALA A 213 -17.57 -38.22 -20.33
N LYS A 214 -16.84 -39.31 -20.07
CA LYS A 214 -15.72 -39.38 -19.13
C LYS A 214 -14.71 -38.25 -19.40
N GLU A 215 -14.48 -37.42 -18.39
CA GLU A 215 -13.55 -36.29 -18.49
C GLU A 215 -12.10 -36.78 -18.60
N LEU A 216 -11.27 -36.06 -19.35
CA LEU A 216 -9.83 -36.29 -19.34
C LEU A 216 -9.27 -36.05 -17.93
N THR A 217 -8.48 -37.00 -17.45
CA THR A 217 -7.68 -36.86 -16.23
C THR A 217 -6.66 -35.73 -16.41
N ARG A 218 -6.15 -35.19 -15.28
CA ARG A 218 -5.09 -34.17 -15.31
C ARG A 218 -3.84 -34.66 -16.07
N PHE A 219 -3.53 -35.95 -15.94
CA PHE A 219 -2.42 -36.59 -16.62
C PHE A 219 -2.63 -36.67 -18.14
N GLU A 220 -3.78 -37.20 -18.60
CA GLU A 220 -4.11 -37.24 -20.03
C GLU A 220 -4.14 -35.84 -20.66
N LYS A 221 -4.72 -34.83 -19.97
CA LYS A 221 -4.68 -33.44 -20.44
C LYS A 221 -3.25 -32.97 -20.65
N ARG A 222 -2.36 -33.22 -19.69
CA ARG A 222 -0.94 -32.86 -19.80
C ARG A 222 -0.27 -33.51 -21.00
N LEU A 223 -0.56 -34.79 -21.27
CA LEU A 223 -0.05 -35.49 -22.44
C LEU A 223 -0.54 -34.88 -23.76
N VAL A 224 -1.81 -34.47 -23.85
CA VAL A 224 -2.33 -33.75 -25.04
C VAL A 224 -1.61 -32.42 -25.25
N TYR A 225 -1.46 -31.60 -24.20
CA TYR A 225 -0.73 -30.33 -24.29
C TYR A 225 0.74 -30.53 -24.70
N GLN A 226 1.41 -31.51 -24.11
CA GLN A 226 2.79 -31.88 -24.43
C GLN A 226 2.93 -32.31 -25.89
N LEU A 227 2.04 -33.18 -26.37
CA LEU A 227 2.05 -33.66 -27.75
C LEU A 227 1.85 -32.51 -28.75
N VAL A 228 0.85 -31.66 -28.53
CA VAL A 228 0.59 -30.50 -29.41
C VAL A 228 1.78 -29.54 -29.42
N ARG A 229 2.35 -29.23 -28.25
CA ARG A 229 3.50 -28.33 -28.13
C ARG A 229 4.77 -28.86 -28.80
N SER A 230 5.02 -30.17 -28.73
CA SER A 230 6.27 -30.79 -29.21
C SER A 230 6.22 -31.19 -30.69
N GLU A 231 5.08 -31.66 -31.18
CA GLU A 231 4.96 -32.23 -32.53
C GLU A 231 4.16 -31.38 -33.51
N PHE A 232 3.37 -30.39 -33.05
CA PHE A 232 2.44 -29.62 -33.88
C PHE A 232 2.54 -28.10 -33.63
N PRO A 233 3.65 -27.44 -34.02
CA PRO A 233 3.87 -26.01 -33.74
C PRO A 233 2.84 -25.06 -34.38
N GLU A 234 2.16 -25.50 -35.44
CA GLU A 234 1.08 -24.78 -36.12
C GLU A 234 -0.29 -24.89 -35.41
N LEU A 235 -0.38 -25.59 -34.29
CA LEU A 235 -1.60 -25.80 -33.52
C LEU A 235 -1.49 -25.25 -32.10
N VAL A 236 -2.64 -24.95 -31.49
CA VAL A 236 -2.74 -24.56 -30.09
C VAL A 236 -3.81 -25.37 -29.38
N ALA A 237 -3.46 -25.92 -28.22
CA ALA A 237 -4.38 -26.61 -27.34
C ALA A 237 -4.90 -25.68 -26.23
N TYR A 238 -6.17 -25.82 -25.85
CA TYR A 238 -6.78 -25.11 -24.73
C TYR A 238 -7.88 -25.94 -24.04
N ASN A 239 -8.12 -25.64 -22.77
CA ASN A 239 -9.03 -26.42 -21.93
C ASN A 239 -10.49 -26.10 -22.25
N SER A 240 -11.34 -27.11 -22.31
CA SER A 240 -12.78 -26.95 -22.56
C SER A 240 -13.57 -28.02 -21.81
N ARG A 241 -14.16 -27.67 -20.65
CA ARG A 241 -15.11 -28.48 -19.84
C ARG A 241 -14.84 -30.00 -19.88
N GLY A 242 -13.79 -30.44 -19.19
CA GLY A 242 -13.43 -31.87 -19.11
C GLY A 242 -12.71 -32.42 -20.35
N ARG A 243 -12.50 -31.62 -21.39
CA ARG A 243 -11.83 -31.97 -22.66
C ARG A 243 -10.72 -30.98 -23.01
N VAL A 244 -9.90 -31.32 -23.99
CA VAL A 244 -8.91 -30.40 -24.59
C VAL A 244 -9.34 -30.11 -26.03
N LYS A 245 -9.46 -28.84 -26.38
CA LYS A 245 -9.69 -28.39 -27.75
C LYS A 245 -8.37 -28.01 -28.41
N ILE A 246 -8.24 -28.29 -29.70
CA ILE A 246 -7.07 -28.00 -30.52
C ILE A 246 -7.56 -27.17 -31.71
N ALA A 247 -6.94 -26.01 -31.92
CA ALA A 247 -7.23 -25.12 -33.04
C ALA A 247 -5.94 -24.79 -33.81
N ARG A 248 -6.06 -24.27 -35.02
CA ARG A 248 -4.92 -23.72 -35.75
C ARG A 248 -4.36 -22.51 -35.00
N PHE A 249 -3.04 -22.40 -34.96
CA PHE A 249 -2.35 -21.26 -34.37
C PHE A 249 -2.61 -20.01 -35.20
N ASP A 250 -3.12 -18.99 -34.54
CA ASP A 250 -3.32 -17.66 -35.11
C ASP A 250 -2.64 -16.67 -34.17
N LYS A 251 -1.51 -16.11 -34.62
CA LYS A 251 -0.70 -15.19 -33.83
C LYS A 251 -1.53 -13.99 -33.33
N THR A 252 -2.40 -13.42 -34.17
CA THR A 252 -3.20 -12.26 -33.78
C THR A 252 -4.21 -12.59 -32.69
N ARG A 253 -4.84 -13.76 -32.78
CA ARG A 253 -5.77 -14.26 -31.77
C ARG A 253 -5.07 -14.58 -30.46
N GLU A 254 -3.93 -15.27 -30.52
CA GLU A 254 -3.16 -15.63 -29.32
C GLU A 254 -2.58 -14.41 -28.61
N ASP A 255 -2.04 -13.44 -29.36
CA ASP A 255 -1.54 -12.17 -28.81
C ASP A 255 -2.69 -11.39 -28.12
N LYS A 256 -3.88 -11.36 -28.73
CA LYS A 256 -5.06 -10.73 -28.13
C LYS A 256 -5.49 -11.43 -26.83
N LEU A 257 -5.58 -12.77 -26.85
CA LEU A 257 -5.96 -13.54 -25.67
C LEU A 257 -4.92 -13.41 -24.54
N ALA A 258 -3.63 -13.35 -24.87
CA ALA A 258 -2.56 -13.12 -23.91
C ALA A 258 -2.69 -11.72 -23.28
N ALA A 259 -2.94 -10.69 -24.09
CA ALA A 259 -3.17 -9.32 -23.60
C ALA A 259 -4.41 -9.22 -22.69
N GLU A 260 -5.50 -9.92 -23.03
CA GLU A 260 -6.70 -10.00 -22.18
C GLU A 260 -6.41 -10.68 -20.84
N ARG A 261 -5.69 -11.81 -20.83
CA ARG A 261 -5.27 -12.51 -19.59
C ARG A 261 -4.38 -11.64 -18.71
N GLN A 262 -3.41 -10.95 -19.33
CA GLN A 262 -2.53 -10.02 -18.63
C GLN A 262 -3.33 -8.87 -18.00
N THR A 263 -4.24 -8.25 -18.76
CA THR A 263 -5.11 -7.16 -18.27
C THR A 263 -5.97 -7.62 -17.10
N GLU A 264 -6.58 -8.81 -17.18
CA GLU A 264 -7.37 -9.37 -16.09
C GLU A 264 -6.49 -9.64 -14.86
N SER A 265 -5.27 -10.12 -15.06
CA SER A 265 -4.31 -10.35 -13.98
C SER A 265 -3.89 -9.06 -13.28
N ASP A 266 -3.56 -8.02 -14.04
CA ASP A 266 -3.22 -6.71 -13.51
C ASP A 266 -4.40 -6.09 -12.78
N ALA A 267 -5.62 -6.21 -13.30
CA ALA A 267 -6.83 -5.74 -12.61
C ALA A 267 -7.02 -6.46 -11.26
N ARG A 268 -6.81 -7.78 -11.19
CA ARG A 268 -6.87 -8.54 -9.94
C ARG A 268 -5.80 -8.11 -8.94
N ILE A 269 -4.56 -7.91 -9.38
CA ILE A 269 -3.45 -7.45 -8.54
C ILE A 269 -3.74 -6.03 -8.03
N ASN A 270 -4.17 -5.13 -8.91
CA ASN A 270 -4.53 -3.75 -8.58
C ASN A 270 -5.67 -3.67 -7.57
N LYS A 271 -6.68 -4.55 -7.70
CA LYS A 271 -7.75 -4.67 -6.72
C LYS A 271 -7.26 -5.18 -5.35
N GLN A 272 -6.25 -6.05 -5.33
CA GLN A 272 -5.69 -6.56 -4.07
C GLN A 272 -4.82 -5.52 -3.34
N LYS A 273 -4.30 -4.50 -4.02
CA LYS A 273 -3.54 -3.43 -3.35
C LYS A 273 -4.31 -2.78 -2.20
N GLY A 274 -5.64 -2.63 -2.37
CA GLY A 274 -6.57 -2.15 -1.35
C GLY A 274 -6.05 -0.93 -0.60
N LEU A 275 -5.81 -1.05 0.71
CA LEU A 275 -5.36 0.07 1.54
C LEU A 275 -4.05 0.70 1.06
N ARG A 276 -3.19 -0.04 0.33
CA ARG A 276 -1.99 0.55 -0.27
C ARG A 276 -2.33 1.75 -1.16
N TRP A 277 -3.49 1.80 -1.83
CA TRP A 277 -3.88 2.98 -2.60
C TRP A 277 -3.97 4.27 -1.76
N VAL A 278 -4.41 4.14 -0.50
CA VAL A 278 -4.45 5.24 0.47
C VAL A 278 -3.02 5.65 0.85
N VAL A 279 -2.16 4.68 1.15
CA VAL A 279 -0.74 4.93 1.47
C VAL A 279 0.00 5.59 0.31
N GLU A 280 -0.26 5.15 -0.93
CA GLU A 280 0.32 5.78 -2.13
C GLU A 280 -0.16 7.23 -2.31
N ALA A 281 -1.39 7.55 -1.91
CA ALA A 281 -1.87 8.94 -1.89
C ALA A 281 -1.13 9.78 -0.84
N LEU A 282 -0.90 9.22 0.36
CA LEU A 282 -0.12 9.86 1.42
C LEU A 282 1.34 10.10 1.00
N LEU A 283 1.89 9.23 0.14
CA LEU A 283 3.22 9.36 -0.45
C LEU A 283 3.28 10.32 -1.65
N GLY A 284 2.14 10.85 -2.12
CA GLY A 284 2.12 11.71 -3.30
C GLY A 284 2.35 10.95 -4.62
N SER A 285 2.14 9.63 -4.66
CA SER A 285 2.36 8.79 -5.84
C SER A 285 1.35 9.03 -6.97
N ASP A 286 1.66 8.52 -8.17
CA ASP A 286 0.70 8.50 -9.28
C ASP A 286 -0.31 7.33 -9.14
N LEU A 287 -1.59 7.69 -9.03
CA LEU A 287 -2.72 6.76 -8.94
C LEU A 287 -3.51 6.63 -10.25
N SER A 288 -2.96 7.10 -11.37
CA SER A 288 -3.61 7.07 -12.70
C SER A 288 -4.05 5.66 -13.14
N LYS A 289 -3.43 4.61 -12.59
CA LYS A 289 -3.74 3.21 -12.87
C LYS A 289 -4.81 2.61 -11.94
N LEU A 290 -5.42 3.41 -11.06
CA LEU A 290 -6.57 3.00 -10.26
C LEU A 290 -7.77 2.70 -11.19
N ASN A 291 -8.34 1.51 -11.07
CA ASN A 291 -9.54 1.14 -11.81
C ASN A 291 -10.79 1.77 -11.18
N LEU A 292 -11.24 2.88 -11.75
CA LEU A 292 -12.39 3.65 -11.25
C LEU A 292 -13.71 2.86 -11.25
N ARG A 293 -13.82 1.78 -12.03
CA ARG A 293 -15.00 0.90 -11.99
C ARG A 293 -15.13 0.18 -10.66
N ASP A 294 -14.04 -0.07 -9.96
CA ASP A 294 -14.10 -0.69 -8.63
C ASP A 294 -14.73 0.25 -7.59
N CYS A 295 -14.80 1.56 -7.84
CA CYS A 295 -15.46 2.54 -6.97
C CYS A 295 -16.98 2.64 -7.18
N ALA A 296 -17.53 2.04 -8.25
CA ALA A 296 -18.94 2.16 -8.61
C ALA A 296 -19.84 1.16 -7.88
N PHE A 297 -19.72 1.11 -6.54
CA PHE A 297 -20.52 0.25 -5.67
C PHE A 297 -21.04 1.03 -4.46
N ASP A 298 -22.12 0.55 -3.87
CA ASP A 298 -22.65 1.10 -2.62
C ASP A 298 -21.75 0.68 -1.43
N PRO A 299 -21.35 1.61 -0.55
CA PRO A 299 -20.44 1.33 0.56
C PRO A 299 -21.04 0.43 1.66
N GLN A 300 -22.36 0.30 1.75
CA GLN A 300 -23.04 -0.49 2.79
C GLN A 300 -23.48 -1.87 2.26
N THR A 301 -24.10 -1.92 1.08
CA THR A 301 -24.63 -3.16 0.50
C THR A 301 -23.62 -3.89 -0.37
N GLY A 302 -22.63 -3.18 -0.94
CA GLY A 302 -21.70 -3.72 -1.92
C GLY A 302 -22.33 -3.96 -3.31
N GLU A 303 -23.53 -3.45 -3.56
CA GLU A 303 -24.21 -3.57 -4.85
C GLU A 303 -23.65 -2.57 -5.86
N SER A 304 -23.65 -2.94 -7.15
CA SER A 304 -23.20 -2.05 -8.21
C SER A 304 -24.15 -0.87 -8.34
N ILE A 305 -23.59 0.34 -8.45
CA ILE A 305 -24.35 1.56 -8.72
C ILE A 305 -24.06 2.08 -10.12
N VAL A 306 -25.01 2.82 -10.69
CA VAL A 306 -24.77 3.56 -11.94
C VAL A 306 -23.88 4.76 -11.59
N ALA A 307 -22.67 4.78 -12.16
CA ALA A 307 -21.70 5.84 -11.93
C ALA A 307 -21.22 6.43 -13.26
N ASP A 308 -21.06 7.76 -13.28
CA ASP A 308 -20.36 8.43 -14.37
C ASP A 308 -18.84 8.29 -14.15
N ILE A 309 -18.21 7.42 -14.93
CA ILE A 309 -16.75 7.20 -14.88
C ILE A 309 -15.97 8.47 -15.24
N SER A 310 -16.56 9.38 -16.03
CA SER A 310 -15.94 10.66 -16.37
C SER A 310 -15.88 11.58 -15.17
N ASP A 311 -16.95 11.64 -14.36
CA ASP A 311 -16.96 12.34 -13.08
C ASP A 311 -15.95 11.73 -12.11
N TYR A 312 -15.93 10.41 -11.96
CA TYR A 312 -14.98 9.72 -11.09
C TYR A 312 -13.53 10.03 -11.48
N ARG A 313 -13.26 10.09 -12.79
CA ARG A 313 -11.95 10.46 -13.32
C ARG A 313 -11.63 11.92 -13.03
N ALA A 314 -12.59 12.83 -13.18
CA ALA A 314 -12.40 14.24 -12.86
C ALA A 314 -12.10 14.45 -11.36
N ARG A 315 -12.80 13.73 -10.48
CA ARG A 315 -12.56 13.72 -9.03
C ARG A 315 -11.17 13.21 -8.68
N LEU A 316 -10.77 12.05 -9.23
CA LEU A 316 -9.43 11.49 -9.03
C LEU A 316 -8.35 12.47 -9.52
N ASN A 317 -8.51 13.02 -10.73
CA ASN A 317 -7.55 13.97 -11.31
C ASN A 317 -7.40 15.23 -10.44
N ARG A 318 -8.52 15.76 -9.91
CA ARG A 318 -8.51 16.91 -9.00
C ARG A 318 -7.73 16.59 -7.72
N ALA A 319 -8.01 15.46 -7.08
CA ALA A 319 -7.30 15.04 -5.88
C ALA A 319 -5.80 14.81 -6.16
N GLN A 320 -5.47 14.05 -7.21
CA GLN A 320 -4.09 13.81 -7.63
C GLN A 320 -3.33 15.09 -7.98
N SER A 321 -3.98 16.10 -8.56
CA SER A 321 -3.30 17.37 -8.88
C SER A 321 -2.79 18.13 -7.66
N LYS A 322 -3.41 17.94 -6.50
CA LYS A 322 -2.98 18.51 -5.19
C LYS A 322 -1.97 17.60 -4.48
N PHE A 323 -2.21 16.31 -4.59
CA PHE A 323 -1.42 15.13 -4.26
C PHE A 323 0.02 14.94 -4.77
N ARG A 324 0.13 14.93 -6.09
CA ARG A 324 1.15 14.19 -6.82
C ARG A 324 2.50 14.90 -6.73
N GLY A 325 3.54 14.13 -6.39
CA GLY A 325 4.87 14.66 -6.08
C GLY A 325 4.96 15.37 -4.73
N ARG A 326 3.89 15.30 -3.91
CA ARG A 326 3.78 15.99 -2.62
C ARG A 326 3.28 15.02 -1.56
N PRO A 327 4.18 14.28 -0.91
CA PRO A 327 3.82 13.51 0.26
C PRO A 327 3.13 14.40 1.29
N ARG A 328 2.14 13.86 1.98
CA ARG A 328 1.45 14.59 3.07
C ARG A 328 2.35 14.64 4.30
N VAL A 329 2.22 15.70 5.09
CA VAL A 329 2.84 15.77 6.41
C VAL A 329 2.20 14.71 7.30
N LEU A 330 3.01 13.77 7.76
CA LEU A 330 2.55 12.72 8.67
C LEU A 330 2.76 13.12 10.12
N VAL A 331 1.77 12.77 10.94
CA VAL A 331 1.79 13.02 12.38
C VAL A 331 1.51 11.72 13.11
N GLY A 332 2.27 11.45 14.15
CA GLY A 332 2.05 10.30 15.02
C GLY A 332 2.33 10.63 16.48
N HIS A 333 2.09 9.67 17.37
CA HIS A 333 2.48 9.77 18.77
C HIS A 333 3.42 8.63 19.12
N ASN A 334 4.71 8.90 19.31
CA ASN A 334 5.75 7.89 19.49
C ASN A 334 5.81 6.91 18.29
N CYS A 335 5.79 7.48 17.08
CA CYS A 335 5.41 6.76 15.85
C CYS A 335 6.56 6.04 15.13
N PHE A 336 7.73 5.87 15.75
CA PHE A 336 8.83 5.13 15.14
C PHE A 336 8.43 3.67 14.83
N LEU A 337 7.71 3.02 15.75
CA LEU A 337 7.16 1.68 15.55
C LEU A 337 6.20 1.64 14.36
N ASP A 338 5.28 2.59 14.28
CA ASP A 338 4.28 2.67 13.22
C ASP A 338 4.91 2.82 11.84
N LEU A 339 5.93 3.66 11.72
CA LEU A 339 6.65 3.87 10.46
C LEU A 339 7.39 2.62 10.00
N VAL A 340 8.02 1.87 10.93
CA VAL A 340 8.68 0.59 10.60
C VAL A 340 7.64 -0.42 10.08
N TYR A 341 6.49 -0.55 10.76
CA TYR A 341 5.43 -1.47 10.34
C TYR A 341 4.77 -1.03 9.03
N MET A 342 4.52 0.26 8.82
CA MET A 342 3.99 0.79 7.56
C MET A 342 4.94 0.49 6.40
N PHE A 343 6.24 0.73 6.57
CA PHE A 343 7.23 0.43 5.55
C PHE A 343 7.20 -1.06 5.19
N ARG A 344 7.25 -1.93 6.21
CA ARG A 344 7.24 -3.38 5.99
C ARG A 344 5.95 -3.90 5.34
N THR A 345 4.82 -3.31 5.68
CA THR A 345 3.48 -3.72 5.25
C THR A 345 3.17 -3.26 3.82
N PHE A 346 3.49 -2.02 3.46
CA PHE A 346 3.04 -1.42 2.21
C PHE A 346 4.15 -1.25 1.16
N ILE A 347 5.40 -1.13 1.60
CA ILE A 347 6.53 -0.89 0.70
C ILE A 347 7.23 -2.22 0.39
N GLY A 348 7.89 -2.83 1.37
CA GLY A 348 8.70 -4.02 1.16
C GLY A 348 9.63 -4.36 2.33
N PRO A 349 10.68 -5.18 2.11
CA PRO A 349 11.66 -5.52 3.13
C PRO A 349 12.33 -4.28 3.72
N LEU A 350 12.45 -4.25 5.05
CA LEU A 350 13.13 -3.18 5.78
C LEU A 350 14.65 -3.22 5.52
N PRO A 351 15.34 -2.06 5.41
CA PRO A 351 16.79 -2.02 5.26
C PRO A 351 17.53 -2.59 6.48
N ASP A 352 18.83 -2.82 6.35
CA ASP A 352 19.64 -3.42 7.41
C ASP A 352 20.05 -2.43 8.50
N THR A 353 20.22 -1.15 8.14
CA THR A 353 20.64 -0.10 9.08
C THR A 353 19.51 0.90 9.35
N VAL A 354 19.53 1.49 10.54
CA VAL A 354 18.60 2.56 10.92
C VAL A 354 18.83 3.80 10.07
N GLU A 355 20.06 4.08 9.65
CA GLU A 355 20.44 5.20 8.78
C GLU A 355 19.83 5.08 7.38
N ASP A 356 19.84 3.88 6.80
CA ASP A 356 19.16 3.61 5.53
C ASP A 356 17.64 3.75 5.69
N PHE A 357 17.10 3.32 6.83
CA PHE A 357 15.68 3.51 7.13
C PHE A 357 15.33 5.00 7.24
N GLN A 358 16.12 5.79 7.96
CA GLN A 358 15.95 7.24 8.10
C GLN A 358 15.94 7.91 6.72
N THR A 359 16.95 7.61 5.89
CA THR A 359 17.07 8.15 4.53
C THR A 359 15.84 7.83 3.69
N ARG A 360 15.39 6.56 3.71
CA ARG A 360 14.25 6.11 2.90
C ARG A 360 12.92 6.69 3.39
N ILE A 361 12.70 6.74 4.70
CA ILE A 361 11.49 7.30 5.28
C ILE A 361 11.43 8.81 5.06
N HIS A 362 12.54 9.52 5.22
CA HIS A 362 12.61 10.95 4.97
C HIS A 362 12.35 11.30 3.50
N ALA A 363 12.87 10.51 2.56
CA ALA A 363 12.56 10.66 1.15
C ALA A 363 11.08 10.41 0.82
N MET A 364 10.41 9.52 1.56
CA MET A 364 8.98 9.23 1.42
C MET A 364 8.09 10.30 2.06
N TRP A 365 8.48 10.81 3.22
CA TRP A 365 7.76 11.83 3.97
C TRP A 365 8.77 12.88 4.46
N PRO A 366 8.92 14.00 3.72
CA PRO A 366 9.89 15.04 4.04
C PRO A 366 9.67 15.73 5.40
N LEU A 367 8.43 15.70 5.90
CA LEU A 367 8.10 16.19 7.23
C LEU A 367 7.23 15.18 7.98
N ILE A 368 7.79 14.66 9.07
CA ILE A 368 7.10 13.81 10.04
C ILE A 368 7.11 14.51 11.40
N VAL A 369 5.97 14.51 12.08
CA VAL A 369 5.81 15.11 13.41
C VAL A 369 5.48 14.03 14.43
N ASP A 370 6.33 13.89 15.43
CA ASP A 370 6.05 13.05 16.59
C ASP A 370 5.56 13.90 17.76
N THR A 371 4.27 13.81 18.07
CA THR A 371 3.65 14.56 19.16
C THR A 371 4.22 14.19 20.53
N LYS A 372 4.74 12.96 20.71
CA LYS A 372 5.42 12.57 21.95
C LYS A 372 6.72 13.35 22.12
N TYR A 373 7.48 13.52 21.03
CA TYR A 373 8.66 14.37 21.02
C TYR A 373 8.30 15.83 21.34
N MET A 374 7.29 16.39 20.67
CA MET A 374 6.80 17.76 20.94
C MET A 374 6.47 17.97 22.42
N CYS A 375 5.76 17.03 23.05
CA CYS A 375 5.39 17.09 24.47
C CYS A 375 6.59 17.05 25.43
N THR A 376 7.70 16.43 25.02
CA THR A 376 8.82 16.11 25.91
C THR A 376 10.11 16.87 25.59
N HIS A 377 10.12 17.68 24.52
CA HIS A 377 11.29 18.41 24.03
C HIS A 377 12.00 19.25 25.11
N ASN A 378 11.24 19.96 25.96
CA ASN A 378 11.77 20.85 27.00
C ASN A 378 11.78 20.24 28.41
N CYS A 379 11.43 18.95 28.56
CA CYS A 379 11.39 18.30 29.87
C CYS A 379 12.74 17.62 30.16
N SER A 380 13.57 18.26 30.99
CA SER A 380 14.80 17.68 31.54
C SER A 380 14.47 16.51 32.47
N ASP A 381 14.73 15.28 32.02
CA ASP A 381 14.92 14.02 32.77
C ASP A 381 13.90 13.54 33.83
N ILE A 382 12.84 14.31 34.13
CA ILE A 382 11.68 13.82 34.89
C ILE A 382 10.66 13.39 33.86
N ASN A 383 10.66 12.09 33.54
CA ASN A 383 9.74 11.42 32.62
C ASN A 383 8.30 11.92 32.81
N PRO A 384 7.81 12.91 32.02
CA PRO A 384 6.44 13.36 32.18
C PRO A 384 5.60 12.18 31.72
N ILE A 385 4.69 11.71 32.57
CA ILE A 385 3.69 10.75 32.13
C ILE A 385 2.87 11.50 31.07
N SER A 386 3.22 11.30 29.80
CA SER A 386 2.64 11.97 28.64
C SER A 386 2.07 10.92 27.70
N SER A 387 1.19 10.07 28.21
CA SER A 387 0.39 9.23 27.32
C SER A 387 -0.45 10.11 26.40
N LEU A 388 -0.83 9.58 25.26
CA LEU A 388 -1.66 10.29 24.28
C LEU A 388 -2.95 10.82 24.93
N GLU A 389 -3.66 9.96 25.69
CA GLU A 389 -4.88 10.32 26.42
C GLU A 389 -4.65 11.49 27.38
N GLN A 390 -3.63 11.40 28.24
CA GLN A 390 -3.37 12.44 29.24
C GLN A 390 -3.04 13.77 28.58
N THR A 391 -2.26 13.74 27.51
CA THR A 391 -1.92 14.92 26.72
C THR A 391 -3.17 15.53 26.09
N ALA A 392 -4.02 14.71 25.46
CA ALA A 392 -5.27 15.15 24.85
C ALA A 392 -6.22 15.77 25.89
N LYS A 393 -6.31 15.17 27.09
CA LYS A 393 -7.12 15.68 28.21
C LYS A 393 -6.62 17.05 28.70
N GLN A 394 -5.31 17.21 28.86
CA GLN A 394 -4.71 18.48 29.28
C GLN A 394 -4.95 19.58 28.24
N LEU A 395 -4.73 19.27 26.95
CA LEU A 395 -4.94 20.22 25.85
C LEU A 395 -6.43 20.48 25.58
N GLY A 396 -7.32 19.60 26.02
CA GLY A 396 -8.78 19.75 25.91
C GLY A 396 -9.33 21.00 26.59
N GLN A 397 -8.57 21.60 27.51
CA GLN A 397 -8.94 22.85 28.20
C GLN A 397 -8.72 24.10 27.33
N LEU A 398 -8.03 23.99 26.19
CA LEU A 398 -7.77 25.10 25.29
C LEU A 398 -9.00 25.40 24.42
N GLU A 399 -9.48 26.65 24.48
CA GLU A 399 -10.60 27.14 23.64
C GLU A 399 -10.19 27.32 22.17
N GLN A 400 -8.90 27.55 21.91
CA GLN A 400 -8.35 27.73 20.56
C GLN A 400 -7.13 26.82 20.30
N PRO A 401 -6.94 26.36 19.05
CA PRO A 401 -7.85 26.55 17.91
C PRO A 401 -9.10 25.66 18.00
N VAL A 402 -10.19 26.10 17.35
CA VAL A 402 -11.45 25.35 17.29
C VAL A 402 -11.27 24.11 16.40
N LEU A 403 -11.71 22.96 16.90
CA LEU A 403 -11.69 21.68 16.17
C LEU A 403 -13.12 21.25 15.88
N GLU A 404 -13.42 20.95 14.62
CA GLU A 404 -14.72 20.49 14.17
C GLU A 404 -14.61 19.10 13.54
N VAL A 405 -15.53 18.21 13.89
CA VAL A 405 -15.69 16.91 13.23
C VAL A 405 -17.00 16.93 12.45
N PRO A 406 -16.98 16.86 11.10
CA PRO A 406 -18.22 16.88 10.34
C PRO A 406 -19.09 15.67 10.65
N LYS A 407 -20.42 15.83 10.54
CA LYS A 407 -21.40 14.78 10.92
C LYS A 407 -21.13 13.41 10.27
N LYS A 408 -20.63 13.38 9.03
CA LYS A 408 -20.26 12.15 8.31
C LYS A 408 -19.17 11.34 9.05
N TYR A 409 -18.31 12.00 9.83
CA TYR A 409 -17.17 11.40 10.54
C TYR A 409 -17.40 11.28 12.05
N SER A 410 -18.65 11.38 12.51
CA SER A 410 -19.02 11.43 13.93
C SER A 410 -18.94 10.09 14.68
N LEU A 411 -18.15 9.12 14.19
CA LEU A 411 -17.97 7.80 14.80
C LEU A 411 -17.61 7.91 16.28
N TYR A 412 -16.69 8.84 16.60
CA TYR A 412 -16.18 9.07 17.95
C TYR A 412 -16.89 10.19 18.72
N ALA A 413 -18.02 10.69 18.22
CA ALA A 413 -18.73 11.80 18.85
C ALA A 413 -19.47 11.38 20.13
N LYS A 414 -19.84 10.09 20.27
CA LYS A 414 -20.68 9.59 21.36
C LYS A 414 -19.88 9.00 22.53
N ALA A 415 -18.78 8.31 22.23
CA ALA A 415 -17.99 7.61 23.23
C ALA A 415 -16.52 7.54 22.78
N PRO A 416 -15.57 7.61 23.74
CA PRO A 416 -14.17 7.33 23.47
C PRO A 416 -13.98 5.85 23.12
N ALA A 417 -13.01 5.56 22.25
CA ALA A 417 -12.62 4.21 21.84
C ALA A 417 -11.10 4.07 21.93
N PHE A 418 -10.54 4.23 23.14
CA PHE A 418 -9.10 4.10 23.37
C PHE A 418 -8.58 2.75 22.89
N HIS A 419 -7.37 2.74 22.31
CA HIS A 419 -6.77 1.52 21.75
C HIS A 419 -7.59 0.94 20.58
N GLU A 420 -8.21 1.85 19.83
CA GLU A 420 -8.65 1.65 18.47
C GLU A 420 -7.88 2.65 17.60
N ALA A 421 -7.17 2.16 16.59
CA ALA A 421 -6.26 2.97 15.78
C ALA A 421 -6.94 4.26 15.24
N GLY A 422 -8.18 4.16 14.75
CA GLY A 422 -8.90 5.33 14.25
C GLY A 422 -9.13 6.41 15.31
N TYR A 423 -9.42 6.05 16.56
CA TYR A 423 -9.61 7.00 17.65
C TYR A 423 -8.29 7.57 18.14
N ASP A 424 -7.24 6.75 18.23
CA ASP A 424 -5.92 7.18 18.68
C ASP A 424 -5.27 8.09 17.61
N SER A 425 -5.51 7.86 16.32
CA SER A 425 -5.14 8.82 15.26
C SER A 425 -5.89 10.16 15.39
N TYR A 426 -7.16 10.14 15.81
CA TYR A 426 -7.98 11.34 16.04
C TYR A 426 -7.49 12.15 17.25
N LEU A 427 -7.15 11.47 18.35
CA LEU A 427 -6.51 12.10 19.51
C LEU A 427 -5.14 12.67 19.13
N THR A 428 -4.36 11.94 18.35
CA THR A 428 -3.06 12.40 17.85
C THR A 428 -3.19 13.67 17.01
N ALA A 429 -4.16 13.73 16.09
CA ALA A 429 -4.48 14.95 15.34
C ALA A 429 -4.86 16.12 16.26
N THR A 430 -5.72 15.87 17.25
CA THR A 430 -6.15 16.87 18.24
C THR A 430 -4.97 17.42 19.04
N VAL A 431 -4.08 16.53 19.50
CA VAL A 431 -2.87 16.88 20.24
C VAL A 431 -1.93 17.70 19.35
N ALA A 432 -1.66 17.26 18.13
CA ALA A 432 -0.75 17.95 17.22
C ALA A 432 -1.20 19.39 16.97
N VAL A 433 -2.47 19.60 16.63
CA VAL A 433 -3.02 20.92 16.34
C VAL A 433 -2.95 21.84 17.55
N ARG A 434 -3.42 21.38 18.71
CA ARG A 434 -3.47 22.22 19.92
C ARG A 434 -2.10 22.46 20.53
N LEU A 435 -1.22 21.46 20.50
CA LEU A 435 0.12 21.57 21.02
C LEU A 435 0.98 22.47 20.16
N ALA A 436 0.92 22.34 18.82
CA ALA A 436 1.64 23.22 17.92
C ALA A 436 1.20 24.69 18.11
N ALA A 437 -0.11 24.96 18.16
CA ALA A 437 -0.63 26.29 18.43
C ALA A 437 -0.20 26.86 19.80
N LYS A 438 -0.21 26.01 20.84
CA LYS A 438 0.24 26.39 22.18
C LYS A 438 1.74 26.75 22.19
N LEU A 439 2.59 25.89 21.63
CA LEU A 439 4.04 26.07 21.59
C LEU A 439 4.43 27.27 20.73
N GLU A 440 3.70 27.50 19.63
CA GLU A 440 3.87 28.69 18.79
C GLU A 440 3.62 29.98 19.58
N ARG A 441 2.49 30.05 20.29
CA ARG A 441 2.14 31.20 21.14
C ARG A 441 3.14 31.42 22.28
N GLU A 442 3.71 30.35 22.83
CA GLU A 442 4.75 30.45 23.86
C GLU A 442 6.08 30.96 23.30
N GLY A 443 6.36 30.78 22.01
CA GLY A 443 7.56 31.31 21.34
C GLY A 443 8.91 30.75 21.83
N ASN A 444 8.89 29.78 22.75
CA ASN A 444 10.08 29.28 23.46
C ASN A 444 11.08 28.53 22.55
N TYR A 445 10.70 28.18 21.32
CA TYR A 445 11.57 27.52 20.34
C TYR A 445 12.48 28.52 19.61
N VAL A 446 12.23 29.82 19.77
CA VAL A 446 13.02 30.94 19.23
C VAL A 446 13.94 31.44 20.36
N THR A 447 15.08 30.79 20.63
CA THR A 447 16.11 31.43 21.46
C THR A 447 17.01 32.33 20.60
N PRO A 448 17.44 33.50 21.13
CA PRO A 448 18.04 34.57 20.33
C PRO A 448 19.46 34.21 19.91
N SER A 449 19.87 34.72 18.74
CA SER A 449 21.25 34.81 18.29
C SER A 449 22.20 35.06 19.48
N MET A 450 23.22 34.21 19.61
CA MET A 450 24.33 34.32 20.55
C MET A 450 24.73 35.80 20.81
N PRO A 451 24.67 36.31 22.05
CA PRO A 451 25.22 37.62 22.37
C PRO A 451 26.74 37.52 22.49
N GLY A 452 27.45 38.19 21.58
CA GLY A 452 28.81 38.68 21.82
C GLY A 452 29.97 37.70 21.61
N LEU A 453 30.48 37.64 20.38
CA LEU A 453 31.92 37.82 20.19
C LEU A 453 32.14 39.19 19.53
N GLY A 454 33.02 39.96 20.16
CA GLY A 454 33.25 41.36 19.85
C GLY A 454 33.72 41.63 18.44
N LYS A 455 33.49 42.87 18.03
CA LYS A 455 34.13 43.56 16.92
C LYS A 455 35.61 43.17 16.82
N GLN A 456 36.01 42.57 15.70
CA GLN A 456 37.33 42.79 15.11
C GLN A 456 37.16 42.92 13.59
N ASP A 457 37.33 44.18 13.17
CA ASP A 457 37.92 44.71 11.95
C ASP A 457 37.56 44.15 10.56
N GLU A 458 37.10 45.08 9.73
CA GLU A 458 36.89 44.97 8.29
C GLU A 458 38.19 44.67 7.52
N ALA A 459 38.13 43.72 6.58
CA ALA A 459 38.94 43.66 5.36
C ALA A 459 38.28 42.72 4.31
N PRO A 460 38.52 42.90 3.00
CA PRO A 460 37.44 43.00 2.02
C PRO A 460 37.09 41.69 1.27
N ALA A 461 35.94 41.76 0.61
CA ALA A 461 35.34 40.73 -0.23
C ALA A 461 36.29 40.16 -1.31
N SER A 462 36.39 38.83 -1.38
CA SER A 462 36.68 38.14 -2.64
C SER A 462 36.24 36.66 -2.63
N SER A 463 35.61 36.29 -3.74
CA SER A 463 35.47 34.94 -4.33
C SER A 463 34.68 33.88 -3.56
N SER A 464 33.46 33.62 -4.04
CA SER A 464 32.75 32.34 -3.93
C SER A 464 33.58 31.18 -4.49
N PRO A 465 33.57 30.00 -3.85
CA PRO A 465 33.85 28.73 -4.52
C PRO A 465 32.58 27.89 -4.72
N PRO A 466 32.62 26.90 -5.62
CA PRO A 466 31.50 26.61 -6.51
C PRO A 466 30.53 25.58 -5.96
N ALA A 467 29.33 25.62 -6.56
CA ALA A 467 28.33 24.57 -6.55
C ALA A 467 28.95 23.17 -6.58
N TRP A 468 28.58 22.35 -5.60
CA TRP A 468 28.93 20.95 -5.52
C TRP A 468 28.38 20.21 -6.75
N LYS A 469 29.28 19.58 -7.51
CA LYS A 469 28.95 18.61 -8.55
C LYS A 469 28.89 17.22 -7.91
N PRO A 470 27.84 16.41 -8.15
CA PRO A 470 27.79 15.05 -7.66
C PRO A 470 28.85 14.21 -8.37
N SER A 471 29.65 13.47 -7.60
CA SER A 471 30.62 12.51 -8.12
C SER A 471 29.91 11.25 -8.62
N GLU A 472 30.10 11.03 -9.92
CA GLU A 472 30.01 9.83 -10.76
C GLU A 472 29.34 8.55 -10.24
N ALA A 473 28.26 8.24 -10.97
CA ALA A 473 27.70 6.95 -11.37
C ALA A 473 28.58 5.71 -11.18
N GLY A 474 28.04 4.72 -10.45
CA GLY A 474 28.67 3.41 -10.36
C GLY A 474 27.91 2.31 -9.63
N ILE A 475 26.59 2.39 -9.44
CA ILE A 475 25.75 1.21 -9.12
C ILE A 475 24.38 1.40 -9.78
N ASP A 476 24.19 0.72 -10.90
CA ASP A 476 22.96 0.68 -11.68
C ASP A 476 21.93 -0.17 -10.92
N TRP A 477 21.21 0.46 -9.97
CA TRP A 477 20.08 -0.18 -9.30
C TRP A 477 18.92 -0.20 -10.29
N GLN A 478 18.60 -1.38 -10.82
CA GLN A 478 17.34 -1.59 -11.52
C GLN A 478 16.19 -1.20 -10.58
N HIS A 479 15.54 -0.08 -10.90
CA HIS A 479 14.29 0.39 -10.32
C HIS A 479 13.18 -0.65 -10.59
N GLY A 480 13.15 -1.72 -9.80
CA GLY A 480 12.04 -2.66 -9.75
C GLY A 480 10.82 -2.05 -9.05
N GLY A 481 10.31 -0.93 -9.58
CA GLY A 481 9.06 -0.32 -9.13
C GLY A 481 7.85 -1.17 -9.52
N ASP A 482 6.77 -1.10 -8.74
CA ASP A 482 5.47 -1.56 -9.21
C ASP A 482 5.12 -0.72 -10.46
N PRO A 483 5.07 -1.28 -11.70
CA PRO A 483 4.76 -0.51 -12.92
C PRO A 483 3.42 0.22 -12.82
N THR A 484 2.59 -0.23 -11.88
CA THR A 484 1.46 0.43 -11.24
C THR A 484 1.45 1.92 -10.98
N ILE A 485 2.61 2.31 -10.48
CA ILE A 485 2.88 3.52 -9.71
C ILE A 485 4.18 3.99 -10.32
N SER A 486 4.14 5.08 -11.10
CA SER A 486 5.37 5.59 -11.70
C SER A 486 6.36 5.89 -10.59
N THR A 487 7.55 5.29 -10.65
CA THR A 487 8.69 5.65 -9.80
C THR A 487 9.48 6.79 -10.41
N ASP A 488 8.87 7.62 -11.26
CA ASP A 488 9.47 8.88 -11.67
C ASP A 488 9.97 9.53 -10.39
N SER A 489 11.29 9.53 -10.27
CA SER A 489 11.96 10.18 -9.17
C SER A 489 11.41 11.60 -9.12
N VAL A 490 11.34 12.17 -7.93
CA VAL A 490 10.93 13.55 -7.68
C VAL A 490 11.70 14.57 -8.56
N SER A 491 12.71 14.15 -9.32
CA SER A 491 13.59 14.96 -10.15
C SER A 491 13.14 15.24 -11.61
N GLU A 492 12.10 14.60 -12.17
CA GLU A 492 11.70 14.84 -13.58
C GLU A 492 10.27 15.37 -13.76
N ILE A 493 9.91 16.42 -13.03
CA ILE A 493 8.66 17.16 -13.25
C ILE A 493 8.97 18.58 -13.70
N THR A 494 8.83 18.87 -15.00
CA THR A 494 8.78 20.25 -15.50
C THR A 494 7.57 20.98 -14.88
N PRO A 495 7.74 22.16 -14.26
CA PRO A 495 6.64 22.91 -13.62
C PRO A 495 5.58 23.33 -14.63
N ARG A 496 4.30 23.15 -14.29
CA ARG A 496 3.21 23.99 -14.80
C ARG A 496 2.84 24.92 -13.65
N ASP A 497 2.70 26.21 -13.94
CA ASP A 497 2.59 27.32 -12.97
C ASP A 497 1.50 27.15 -11.88
N TYR A 498 0.46 26.34 -12.13
CA TYR A 498 -0.55 26.00 -11.11
C TYR A 498 -0.01 25.14 -9.96
N ARG A 499 1.13 24.47 -10.15
CA ARG A 499 1.76 23.62 -9.13
C ARG A 499 2.32 24.47 -7.98
N GLN A 500 3.12 25.49 -8.26
CA GLN A 500 3.75 26.31 -7.20
C GLN A 500 2.73 27.07 -6.34
N ALA A 501 1.67 27.61 -6.95
CA ALA A 501 0.68 28.42 -6.24
C ALA A 501 -0.10 27.68 -5.14
N TYR A 502 -0.44 26.39 -5.33
CA TYR A 502 -1.17 25.64 -4.30
C TYR A 502 -0.25 25.21 -3.13
N ASP A 503 1.04 24.97 -3.42
CA ASP A 503 2.04 24.62 -2.41
C ASP A 503 2.34 25.80 -1.50
N GLU A 504 2.54 27.01 -2.05
CA GLU A 504 2.71 28.21 -1.22
C GLU A 504 1.50 28.45 -0.32
N VAL A 505 0.28 28.19 -0.78
CA VAL A 505 -0.91 28.44 0.03
C VAL A 505 -1.00 27.50 1.23
N ILE A 506 -0.92 26.18 1.06
CA ILE A 506 -1.02 25.25 2.22
C ILE A 506 0.19 25.36 3.14
N TRP A 507 1.40 25.49 2.59
CA TRP A 507 2.61 25.51 3.40
C TRP A 507 2.80 26.83 4.15
N ASN A 508 2.31 27.95 3.61
CA ASN A 508 2.39 29.26 4.24
C ASN A 508 1.09 29.68 4.94
N SER A 509 0.00 28.90 4.85
CA SER A 509 -1.24 29.25 5.52
C SER A 509 -1.17 29.01 7.03
N SER A 510 -1.55 30.06 7.77
CA SER A 510 -1.83 29.99 9.20
C SER A 510 -2.91 31.04 9.53
N PHE A 511 -3.43 30.99 10.75
CA PHE A 511 -4.32 32.00 11.30
C PHE A 511 -3.95 32.23 12.77
N GLU A 512 -4.32 33.38 13.31
CA GLU A 512 -4.02 33.76 14.69
C GLU A 512 -4.55 32.73 15.69
N GLY A 513 -3.69 32.21 16.57
CA GLY A 513 -4.04 31.15 17.52
C GLY A 513 -4.13 29.74 16.92
N GLY A 514 -3.82 29.57 15.63
CA GLY A 514 -3.70 28.29 14.94
C GLY A 514 -2.29 27.69 15.03
N MET A 515 -2.08 26.56 14.34
CA MET A 515 -0.74 26.00 14.15
C MET A 515 0.16 26.96 13.36
N PRO A 516 1.49 26.93 13.60
CA PRO A 516 2.44 27.61 12.72
C PRO A 516 2.36 27.06 11.30
N ALA A 517 2.62 27.94 10.33
CA ALA A 517 2.75 27.55 8.91
C ALA A 517 3.79 26.42 8.77
N LEU A 518 3.58 25.48 7.85
CA LEU A 518 4.49 24.33 7.65
C LEU A 518 5.87 24.76 7.15
N SER A 519 5.98 25.94 6.53
CA SER A 519 7.25 26.56 6.14
C SER A 519 7.97 27.29 7.28
N SER A 520 7.36 27.41 8.45
CA SER A 520 7.96 28.17 9.55
C SER A 520 9.12 27.43 10.22
N ASP A 521 9.98 28.20 10.87
CA ASP A 521 11.15 27.69 11.58
C ASP A 521 10.80 26.83 12.80
N PHE A 522 9.54 26.85 13.24
CA PHE A 522 8.99 25.97 14.27
C PHE A 522 9.30 24.50 13.97
N TRP A 523 9.11 24.08 12.71
CA TRP A 523 9.29 22.70 12.30
C TRP A 523 10.75 22.29 12.20
N ARG A 524 11.72 23.23 12.19
CA ARG A 524 13.14 22.89 12.37
C ARG A 524 13.40 22.29 13.74
N VAL A 525 12.65 22.73 14.76
CA VAL A 525 12.79 22.23 16.14
C VAL A 525 11.98 20.96 16.35
N TYR A 526 10.72 20.93 15.94
CA TYR A 526 9.78 19.86 16.26
C TYR A 526 9.53 18.83 15.15
N GLY A 527 9.84 19.17 13.91
CA GLY A 527 9.74 18.27 12.77
C GLY A 527 10.91 17.32 12.69
N ASN A 528 10.66 16.15 12.09
CA ASN A 528 11.65 15.13 11.75
C ASN A 528 12.47 14.60 12.94
N LYS A 529 11.92 14.70 14.14
CA LYS A 529 12.51 14.15 15.38
C LYS A 529 11.49 13.22 16.03
N LEU A 530 11.82 11.93 16.08
CA LEU A 530 10.96 10.90 16.64
C LEU A 530 11.46 10.50 18.02
N ARG A 531 10.56 10.37 19.00
CA ARG A 531 10.96 9.90 20.32
C ARG A 531 11.23 8.40 20.27
N VAL A 532 12.37 7.95 20.81
CA VAL A 532 12.72 6.53 20.88
C VAL A 532 13.09 6.13 22.30
N PHE A 533 12.18 5.41 22.97
CA PHE A 533 12.43 4.93 24.33
C PHE A 533 13.40 3.76 24.39
N GLY A 534 14.20 3.71 25.45
CA GLY A 534 15.11 2.60 25.74
C GLY A 534 16.45 2.68 25.00
N THR A 535 16.74 3.82 24.37
CA THR A 535 18.01 4.10 23.70
C THR A 535 18.78 5.21 24.41
N ASP A 536 20.09 5.26 24.22
CA ASP A 536 20.94 6.34 24.75
C ASP A 536 20.65 7.67 24.05
N GLU A 537 20.40 7.63 22.74
CA GLU A 537 20.11 8.77 21.89
C GLU A 537 18.74 9.37 22.21
N SER A 538 17.77 8.55 22.64
CA SER A 538 16.40 8.89 23.03
C SER A 538 15.53 9.52 21.92
N VAL A 539 16.12 9.92 20.80
CA VAL A 539 15.53 10.59 19.66
C VAL A 539 16.17 10.08 18.38
N LEU A 540 15.35 9.84 17.36
CA LEU A 540 15.79 9.57 15.99
C LEU A 540 15.53 10.81 15.13
N THR A 541 16.57 11.42 14.56
CA THR A 541 16.43 12.56 13.64
C THR A 541 16.39 12.09 12.19
N LEU A 542 15.52 12.66 11.36
CA LEU A 542 15.40 12.34 9.94
C LEU A 542 15.95 13.49 9.09
N GLY A 543 16.78 13.18 8.08
CA GLY A 543 17.28 14.17 7.12
C GLY A 543 18.53 14.95 7.55
N ASP A 544 19.26 14.47 8.57
CA ASP A 544 20.59 14.97 8.94
C ASP A 544 21.72 14.43 8.05
#